data_AF-A0A7W8UVW8-F1
#
_entry.id   AF-A0A7W8UVW8-F1
#
_cell.length_a   1.000
_cell.length_b   1.000
_cell.length_c   1.000
_cell.angle_alpha   90.00
_cell.angle_beta   90.00
_cell.angle_gamma   90.00
#
_symmetry.space_group_name_H-M   'P 1'
#
loop_
_entity.id
_entity.type
_entity.pdbx_description
1 polymer ?
#
loop_
_entity_poly.entity_id
_entity_poly.type
_entity_poly.pdbx_seq_one_letter_code
_entity_poly.pdbx_strand_id
1 'polypeptide(L)'
;MPLQKLLQTWHEEAMVGKLSFDEYLEHLCEALGHSDRNAGLVGYCQGLMLPLRRKSVEPLAAHLEPERVSARHQSLHHFVLKSEWSNTALL
;
A
#
# COMPACT_ATOMS: atom_id res chain seq x y z
N MET A 1 15.07 -15.27 -21.30
CA MET A 1 14.18 -14.14 -20.95
C MET A 1 14.77 -13.42 -19.74
N PRO A 2 14.99 -12.10 -19.76
CA PRO A 2 15.63 -11.40 -18.65
C PRO A 2 14.71 -11.38 -17.41
N LEU A 3 15.30 -11.54 -16.21
CA LEU A 3 14.59 -11.57 -14.92
C LEU A 3 13.65 -10.37 -14.70
N GLN A 4 13.98 -9.22 -15.31
CA GLN A 4 13.14 -8.02 -15.29
C GLN A 4 11.77 -8.22 -15.95
N LYS A 5 11.73 -8.98 -17.06
CA LYS A 5 10.48 -9.27 -17.78
C LYS A 5 9.62 -10.28 -17.01
N LEU A 6 10.25 -11.25 -16.35
CA LEU A 6 9.57 -12.18 -15.45
C LEU A 6 8.92 -11.46 -14.27
N LEU A 7 9.62 -10.49 -13.65
CA LEU A 7 9.07 -9.69 -12.55
C LEU A 7 7.90 -8.81 -12.97
N GLN A 8 7.92 -8.24 -14.17
CA GLN A 8 6.79 -7.48 -14.71
C GLN A 8 5.59 -8.37 -15.03
N THR A 9 5.80 -9.48 -15.73
CA THR A 9 4.72 -10.41 -16.07
C THR A 9 4.09 -11.05 -14.83
N TRP A 10 4.89 -11.38 -13.81
CA TRP A 10 4.37 -11.91 -12.56
C TRP A 10 3.55 -10.87 -11.78
N HIS A 11 3.86 -9.58 -11.90
CA HIS A 11 3.09 -8.49 -11.29
C HIS A 11 1.71 -8.32 -11.93
N GLU A 12 1.62 -8.55 -13.25
CA GLU A 12 0.35 -8.53 -14.00
C GLU A 12 -0.51 -9.77 -13.69
N GLU A 13 0.12 -10.95 -13.55
CA GLU A 13 -0.57 -12.21 -13.26
C GLU A 13 -0.99 -12.35 -11.78
N ALA A 14 -0.22 -11.82 -10.82
CA ALA A 14 -0.50 -11.93 -9.39
C ALA A 14 -1.72 -11.11 -8.92
N MET A 15 -2.21 -10.18 -9.74
CA MET A 15 -3.47 -9.46 -9.49
C MET A 15 -4.72 -10.32 -9.76
N VAL A 16 -4.55 -11.54 -10.27
CA VAL A 16 -5.65 -12.45 -10.64
C VAL A 16 -5.87 -13.47 -9.51
N GLY A 17 -6.42 -13.01 -8.38
CA GLY A 17 -6.64 -13.85 -7.19
C GLY A 17 -7.88 -13.50 -6.38
N LYS A 18 -9.07 -13.93 -6.86
CA LYS A 18 -10.38 -14.10 -6.17
C LYS A 18 -11.04 -12.96 -5.37
N LEU A 19 -10.34 -11.89 -4.98
CA LEU A 19 -10.90 -10.59 -4.64
C LEU A 19 -10.16 -9.54 -5.46
N SER A 20 -10.86 -8.52 -5.96
CA SER A 20 -10.20 -7.34 -6.48
C SER A 20 -9.42 -6.64 -5.36
N PHE A 21 -8.35 -5.95 -5.72
CA PHE A 21 -7.57 -5.16 -4.77
C PHE A 21 -8.45 -4.17 -4.00
N ASP A 22 -9.46 -3.61 -4.66
CA ASP A 22 -10.41 -2.67 -4.05
C ASP A 22 -11.29 -3.35 -3.00
N GLU A 23 -11.85 -4.54 -3.28
CA GLU A 23 -12.62 -5.31 -2.28
C GLU A 23 -11.76 -5.71 -1.07
N TYR A 24 -10.48 -6.05 -1.30
CA TYR A 24 -9.55 -6.33 -0.21
C TYR A 24 -9.25 -5.07 0.63
N LEU A 25 -9.10 -3.90 -0.01
CA LEU A 25 -8.92 -2.64 0.68
C LEU A 25 -10.16 -2.23 1.49
N GLU A 26 -11.36 -2.46 0.97
CA GLU A 26 -12.61 -2.22 1.70
C GLU A 26 -12.67 -3.07 2.98
N HIS A 27 -12.37 -4.37 2.88
CA HIS A 27 -12.32 -5.25 4.05
C HIS A 27 -11.31 -4.78 5.11
N LEU A 28 -10.12 -4.34 4.68
CA LEU A 28 -9.12 -3.79 5.60
C LEU A 28 -9.55 -2.46 6.22
N CYS A 29 -10.26 -1.61 5.47
CA CYS A 29 -10.81 -0.36 5.99
C CYS A 29 -11.87 -0.61 7.07
N GLU A 30 -12.75 -1.60 6.85
CA GLU A 30 -13.75 -2.03 7.85
C GLU A 30 -13.05 -2.53 9.13
N ALA A 31 -12.02 -3.37 8.99
CA ALA A 31 -11.24 -3.88 10.10
C ALA A 31 -10.49 -2.80 10.88
N LEU A 32 -10.11 -1.70 10.22
CA LEU A 32 -9.41 -0.58 10.85
C LEU A 32 -10.32 0.25 11.78
N GLY A 33 -11.65 0.15 11.62
CA GLY A 33 -12.67 0.73 12.50
C GLY A 33 -12.77 2.26 12.54
N HIS A 34 -11.92 2.97 11.80
CA HIS A 34 -11.78 4.43 11.86
C HIS A 34 -11.66 5.04 10.46
N SER A 35 -12.69 5.75 10.02
CA SER A 35 -12.82 6.28 8.65
C SER A 35 -11.77 7.32 8.28
N ASP A 36 -11.24 8.06 9.24
CA ASP A 36 -10.15 9.04 9.05
C ASP A 36 -8.82 8.37 8.67
N ARG A 37 -8.68 7.06 8.91
CA ARG A 37 -7.48 6.29 8.60
C ARG A 37 -7.54 5.57 7.25
N ASN A 38 -8.71 5.51 6.61
CA ASN A 38 -8.89 4.83 5.33
C ASN A 38 -7.98 5.40 4.22
N ALA A 39 -7.88 6.73 4.13
CA ALA A 39 -7.02 7.37 3.14
C ALA A 39 -5.53 7.04 3.34
N GLY A 40 -5.09 6.88 4.59
CA GLY A 40 -3.74 6.44 4.92
C GLY A 40 -3.48 4.99 4.52
N LEU A 41 -4.43 4.09 4.80
CA LEU A 41 -4.37 2.68 4.44
C LEU A 41 -4.34 2.48 2.93
N VAL A 42 -5.29 3.07 2.20
CA VAL A 42 -5.37 3.00 0.74
C VAL A 42 -4.07 3.52 0.12
N GLY A 43 -3.61 4.69 0.57
CA GLY A 43 -2.36 5.28 0.09
C GLY A 43 -1.13 4.41 0.33
N TYR A 44 -1.05 3.78 1.50
CA TYR A 44 0.05 2.89 1.85
C TYR A 44 0.04 1.60 1.01
N CYS A 45 -1.12 0.93 0.92
CA CYS A 45 -1.27 -0.30 0.15
C CYS A 45 -1.07 -0.08 -1.35
N GLN A 46 -1.58 1.02 -1.92
CA GLN A 46 -1.30 1.41 -3.31
C GLN A 46 0.20 1.59 -3.54
N GLY A 47 0.89 2.28 -2.63
CA GLY A 47 2.35 2.41 -2.68
C GLY A 47 3.06 1.05 -2.65
N LEU A 48 2.62 0.13 -1.80
CA LEU A 48 3.17 -1.22 -1.72
C LEU A 48 2.95 -2.05 -2.98
N MET A 49 1.96 -1.72 -3.82
CA MET A 49 1.77 -2.37 -5.12
C MET A 49 2.69 -1.79 -6.21
N LEU A 50 3.22 -0.57 -6.08
CA LEU A 50 4.12 0.00 -7.11
C LEU A 50 5.42 -0.82 -7.28
N PRO A 51 6.01 -0.92 -8.48
CA PRO A 51 7.20 -1.73 -8.75
C PRO A 51 8.51 -1.10 -8.22
N LEU A 52 8.56 -0.90 -6.90
CA LEU A 52 9.65 -0.24 -6.19
C LEU A 52 10.65 -1.25 -5.66
N ARG A 53 11.95 -0.94 -5.83
CA ARG A 53 13.05 -1.78 -5.30
C ARG A 53 13.06 -1.84 -3.77
N ARG A 54 12.60 -0.79 -3.09
CA ARG A 54 12.51 -0.71 -1.62
C ARG A 54 11.08 -0.36 -1.23
N LYS A 55 10.46 -1.19 -0.40
CA LYS A 55 9.08 -1.04 0.11
C LYS A 55 9.10 -0.39 1.50
N SER A 56 9.59 0.84 1.57
CA SER A 56 9.61 1.66 2.79
C SER A 56 8.92 3.00 2.56
N VAL A 57 8.51 3.68 3.63
CA VAL A 57 7.64 4.87 3.56
C VAL A 57 8.19 5.99 2.66
N GLU A 58 9.50 6.24 2.71
CA GLU A 58 10.16 7.27 1.89
C GLU A 58 10.07 6.99 0.37
N PRO A 59 10.51 5.82 -0.16
CA PRO A 59 10.27 5.44 -1.54
C PRO A 59 8.80 5.47 -1.98
N LEU A 60 7.87 5.07 -1.11
CA LEU A 60 6.44 5.14 -1.42
C LEU A 60 5.97 6.58 -1.59
N ALA A 61 6.33 7.47 -0.66
CA ALA A 61 5.96 8.88 -0.72
C ALA A 61 6.53 9.57 -1.95
N ALA A 62 7.78 9.27 -2.30
CA ALA A 62 8.45 9.83 -3.46
C ALA A 62 7.79 9.43 -4.79
N HIS A 63 7.17 8.25 -4.85
CA HIS A 63 6.45 7.78 -6.03
C HIS A 63 5.00 8.22 -6.08
N LEU A 64 4.29 8.20 -4.95
CA LEU A 64 2.87 8.53 -4.87
C LEU A 64 2.61 10.02 -5.07
N GLU A 65 3.46 10.88 -4.51
CA GLU A 65 3.30 12.33 -4.60
C GLU A 65 4.66 13.04 -4.76
N PRO A 66 5.30 12.93 -5.94
CA PRO A 66 6.66 13.45 -6.19
C PRO A 66 6.82 14.95 -5.93
N GLU A 67 5.74 15.72 -6.09
CA GLU A 67 5.74 17.18 -5.85
C GLU A 67 5.64 17.53 -4.36
N ARG A 68 5.24 16.58 -3.50
CA ARG A 68 4.99 16.80 -2.07
C ARG A 68 5.55 15.68 -1.20
N VAL A 69 6.71 15.14 -1.58
CA VAL A 69 7.34 13.97 -0.94
C VAL A 69 7.40 14.08 0.59
N SER A 70 7.80 15.23 1.13
CA SER A 70 7.93 15.41 2.58
C SER A 70 6.57 15.31 3.28
N ALA A 71 5.54 15.99 2.77
CA ALA A 71 4.19 15.95 3.34
C ALA A 71 3.59 14.54 3.23
N ARG A 72 3.75 13.89 2.07
CA ARG A 72 3.28 12.53 1.86
C ARG A 72 4.00 11.52 2.75
N HIS A 73 5.32 11.67 2.92
CA HIS A 73 6.11 10.88 3.84
C HIS A 73 5.60 11.01 5.26
N GLN A 74 5.39 12.24 5.75
CA GLN A 74 4.87 12.45 7.10
C GLN A 74 3.47 11.87 7.31
N SER A 75 2.57 12.03 6.32
CA SER A 75 1.24 11.44 6.36
C SER A 75 1.29 9.92 6.47
N LEU A 76 2.08 9.25 5.60
CA LEU A 76 2.22 7.80 5.61
C LEU A 76 2.95 7.30 6.87
N HIS A 77 3.99 8.01 7.30
CA HIS A 77 4.76 7.65 8.50
C HIS A 77 3.91 7.78 9.76
N HIS A 78 3.13 8.85 9.87
CA HIS A 78 2.16 9.03 10.96
C HIS A 78 1.13 7.91 10.93
N PHE A 79 0.55 7.62 9.77
CA PHE A 79 -0.40 6.52 9.62
C PHE A 79 0.20 5.19 10.10
N VAL A 80 1.39 4.79 9.63
CA VAL A 80 1.99 3.50 10.00
C VAL A 80 2.31 3.42 11.49
N LEU A 81 2.82 4.49 12.10
CA LEU A 81 3.22 4.50 13.52
C LEU A 81 2.07 4.68 14.51
N LYS A 82 1.02 5.44 14.15
CA LYS A 82 -0.10 5.77 15.04
C LYS A 82 -1.29 4.83 14.88
N SER A 83 -1.15 3.85 14.00
CA SER A 83 -2.19 2.88 13.72
C SER A 83 -2.27 1.82 14.81
N GLU A 84 -3.42 1.71 15.47
CA GLU A 84 -3.76 0.51 16.24
C GLU A 84 -4.09 -0.60 15.24
N TRP A 85 -3.11 -1.45 14.96
CA TRP A 85 -3.25 -2.57 14.05
C TRP A 85 -3.80 -3.78 14.81
N SER A 86 -4.90 -4.36 14.33
CA SER A 86 -5.41 -5.63 14.86
C SER A 86 -4.69 -6.79 14.19
N ASN A 87 -3.89 -7.53 14.96
CA ASN A 87 -3.21 -8.74 14.43
C ASN A 87 -4.21 -9.80 13.94
N THR A 88 -5.38 -9.91 14.57
CA THR A 88 -6.42 -10.89 14.19
C THR A 88 -7.11 -10.53 12.88
N ALA A 89 -7.14 -9.24 12.51
CA ALA A 89 -7.73 -8.80 11.24
C ALA A 89 -6.74 -8.79 10.07
N LEU A 90 -5.43 -8.95 10.34
CA LEU A 90 -4.36 -8.94 9.34
C LEU A 90 -3.86 -10.35 8.96
N LEU A 91 -4.42 -11.41 9.57
CA LEU A 91 -4.07 -12.82 9.37
C LEU A 91 -5.19 -13.55 8.63
#